data_AF-A0A537N7E4-F1
#
_entry.id   AF-A0A537N7E4-F1
#
_cell.length_a   1.000
_cell.length_b   1.000
_cell.length_c   1.000
_cell.angle_alpha   90.00
_cell.angle_beta   90.00
_cell.angle_gamma   90.00
#
_symmetry.space_group_name_H-M   'P 1'
#
loop_
_entity.id
_entity.type
_entity.pdbx_description
1 polymer ?
#
loop_
_entity_poly.entity_id
_entity_poly.type
_entity_poly.pdbx_seq_one_letter_code
_entity_poly.pdbx_strand_id
1 'polypeptide(L)'
;MSAWKGLHYRYDAPRPRVRLDETIKPEFLPRSLSDAHRVLNVNSATPKHVVEKLVLCLRQAWHPDHGSPGERPLRTMKLQQINAAWDIANGKRPAE
;
A
#
# COMPACT_ATOMS: atom_id res chain seq x y z
N MET A 1 -41.30 33.60 13.05
CA MET A 1 -40.52 33.24 11.85
C MET A 1 -39.14 32.78 12.29
N SER A 2 -38.86 31.51 11.96
CA SER A 2 -37.65 30.68 12.03
C SER A 2 -36.40 31.16 12.79
N ALA A 3 -36.05 30.36 13.81
CA ALA A 3 -34.80 30.33 14.55
C ALA A 3 -33.81 29.35 13.90
N TRP A 4 -32.60 29.80 13.55
CA TRP A 4 -31.45 28.92 13.30
C TRP A 4 -30.17 29.61 13.78
N LYS A 5 -29.71 29.26 15.00
CA LYS A 5 -28.33 29.53 15.45
C LYS A 5 -27.43 28.55 14.71
N GLY A 6 -26.56 29.06 13.85
CA GLY A 6 -25.65 28.29 13.00
C GLY A 6 -24.66 27.45 13.81
N LEU A 7 -24.96 26.17 13.97
CA LEU A 7 -23.96 25.15 14.27
C LEU A 7 -23.15 24.90 13.00
N HIS A 8 -22.01 25.58 12.89
CA HIS A 8 -20.98 25.21 11.92
C HIS A 8 -20.37 23.89 12.39
N TYR A 9 -20.94 22.77 11.94
CA TYR A 9 -20.30 21.47 12.10
C TYR A 9 -19.04 21.45 11.23
N ARG A 10 -17.91 21.87 11.79
CA ARG A 10 -16.61 21.62 11.18
C ARG A 10 -16.38 20.12 11.25
N TYR A 11 -16.64 19.44 10.15
CA TYR A 11 -16.22 18.06 9.97
C TYR A 11 -14.69 18.04 9.98
N ASP A 12 -14.11 17.84 11.17
CA ASP A 12 -12.71 17.48 11.30
C ASP A 12 -12.62 15.99 10.95
N ALA A 13 -12.36 15.70 9.68
CA ALA A 13 -12.07 14.33 9.26
C ALA A 13 -10.92 13.82 10.15
N PRO A 14 -11.04 12.66 10.80
CA PRO A 14 -9.91 12.09 11.53
C PRO A 14 -8.77 11.97 10.53
N ARG A 15 -7.67 12.70 10.77
CA ARG A 15 -6.48 12.58 9.94
C ARG A 15 -6.13 11.10 9.94
N PRO A 16 -6.03 10.43 8.78
CA PRO A 16 -5.54 9.07 8.76
C PRO A 16 -4.24 9.09 9.55
N ARG A 17 -4.14 8.26 10.60
CA ARG A 17 -2.88 8.09 11.32
C ARG A 17 -1.92 7.47 10.30
N VAL A 18 -1.21 8.34 9.59
CA VAL A 18 -0.04 7.94 8.83
C VAL A 18 0.87 7.32 9.87
N ARG A 19 1.07 6.00 9.80
CA ARG A 19 2.10 5.33 10.60
C ARG A 19 3.43 5.87 10.10
N LEU A 20 3.86 6.99 10.69
CA LEU A 20 5.07 7.73 10.33
C LEU A 20 6.35 6.92 10.62
N ASP A 21 6.21 5.75 11.24
CA ASP A 21 7.29 4.87 11.70
C ASP A 21 7.46 3.60 10.85
N GLU A 22 6.60 3.33 9.87
CA GLU A 22 6.92 2.30 8.87
C GLU A 22 7.88 2.87 7.82
N THR A 23 9.06 3.31 8.28
CA THR A 23 10.28 3.22 7.47
C THR A 23 10.38 1.77 7.04
N ILE A 24 9.84 1.46 5.86
CA ILE A 24 10.05 0.20 5.19
C ILE A 24 11.55 0.09 5.04
N LYS A 25 12.19 -0.67 5.93
CA LYS A 25 13.61 -0.91 5.84
C LYS A 25 13.90 -1.37 4.42
N PRO A 26 14.95 -0.85 3.77
CA PRO A 26 15.22 -1.16 2.38
C PRO A 26 15.42 -2.65 2.12
N GLU A 27 15.68 -3.42 3.17
CA GLU A 27 15.84 -4.88 3.18
C GLU A 27 14.56 -5.70 3.48
N PHE A 28 13.38 -5.08 3.66
CA PHE A 28 12.15 -5.85 3.90
C PHE A 28 11.60 -6.45 2.59
N LEU A 29 12.12 -7.60 2.17
CA LEU A 29 11.44 -8.46 1.20
C LEU A 29 10.41 -9.32 1.93
N PRO A 30 9.14 -9.37 1.47
CA PRO A 30 8.12 -10.19 2.10
C PRO A 30 8.52 -11.66 2.03
N ARG A 31 8.35 -12.40 3.13
CA ARG A 31 8.65 -13.84 3.23
C ARG A 31 7.44 -14.68 3.58
N SER A 32 6.44 -14.07 4.22
CA SER A 32 5.19 -14.74 4.59
C SER A 32 3.99 -14.17 3.82
N LEU A 33 2.87 -14.89 3.86
CA LEU A 33 1.60 -14.39 3.32
C LEU A 33 1.12 -13.12 4.06
N SER A 34 1.42 -13.02 5.37
CA SER A 34 1.14 -11.82 6.16
C SER A 34 1.93 -10.61 5.68
N ASP A 35 3.22 -10.79 5.36
CA ASP A 35 4.04 -9.73 4.78
C ASP A 35 3.52 -9.31 3.41
N ALA A 36 3.13 -10.28 2.58
CA ALA A 36 2.56 -10.01 1.27
C ALA A 36 1.28 -9.17 1.37
N HIS A 37 0.38 -9.54 2.28
CA HIS A 37 -0.83 -8.76 2.58
C HIS A 37 -0.51 -7.33 3.02
N ARG A 38 0.49 -7.16 3.89
CA ARG A 38 0.94 -5.82 4.33
C ARG A 38 1.51 -5.00 3.19
N VAL A 39 2.38 -5.57 2.35
CA VAL A 39 2.98 -4.88 1.20
C VAL A 39 1.92 -4.45 0.18
N LEU A 40 0.92 -5.31 -0.07
CA LEU A 40 -0.17 -5.06 -1.02
C LEU A 40 -1.32 -4.23 -0.42
N ASN A 41 -1.27 -3.96 0.89
CA ASN A 41 -2.32 -3.28 1.64
C ASN A 41 -3.70 -3.97 1.51
N VAL A 42 -3.70 -5.30 1.65
CA VAL A 42 -4.89 -6.16 1.61
C VAL A 42 -4.95 -7.06 2.84
N ASN A 43 -6.04 -7.78 3.00
CA ASN A 43 -6.18 -8.82 4.03
C ASN A 43 -6.64 -10.14 3.40
N SER A 44 -6.70 -11.21 4.21
CA SER A 44 -7.13 -12.54 3.76
C SER A 44 -8.58 -12.60 3.25
N ALA A 45 -9.41 -11.63 3.61
CA ALA A 45 -10.79 -11.52 3.13
C ALA A 45 -10.90 -10.76 1.80
N THR A 46 -9.81 -10.18 1.30
CA THR A 46 -9.83 -9.40 0.06
C THR A 46 -9.97 -10.33 -1.14
N PRO A 47 -10.98 -10.16 -2.01
CA PRO A 47 -11.18 -11.04 -3.16
C PRO A 47 -9.98 -10.98 -4.11
N LYS A 48 -9.59 -12.13 -4.67
CA LYS A 48 -8.42 -12.24 -5.57
C LYS A 48 -8.41 -11.22 -6.72
N HIS A 49 -9.55 -11.03 -7.38
CA HIS A 49 -9.67 -10.07 -8.49
C HIS A 49 -9.44 -8.61 -8.06
N VAL A 50 -9.70 -8.27 -6.80
CA VAL A 50 -9.40 -6.95 -6.23
C VAL A 50 -7.90 -6.84 -5.98
N VAL A 51 -7.28 -7.88 -5.42
CA VAL A 51 -5.82 -7.94 -5.22
C VAL A 51 -5.07 -7.76 -6.54
N GLU A 52 -5.52 -8.42 -7.61
CA GLU A 52 -4.93 -8.30 -8.96
C GLU A 52 -4.97 -6.85 -9.48
N LYS A 53 -6.12 -6.17 -9.34
CA LYS A 53 -6.26 -4.76 -9.72
C LYS A 53 -5.36 -3.87 -8.88
N LEU A 54 -5.29 -4.10 -7.57
CA LEU A 54 -4.43 -3.32 -6.67
C LEU A 54 -2.95 -3.48 -7.02
N VAL A 55 -2.49 -4.71 -7.29
CA VAL A 55 -1.11 -4.97 -7.71
C VAL A 55 -0.77 -4.23 -9.00
N LEU A 56 -1.68 -4.23 -9.99
CA LEU A 56 -1.49 -3.49 -11.23
C LEU A 56 -1.33 -1.98 -10.96
N CYS A 57 -2.24 -1.39 -10.18
CA CYS A 57 -2.18 0.02 -9.81
C CYS A 57 -0.90 0.36 -9.02
N LEU A 58 -0.50 -0.50 -8.08
CA LEU A 58 0.70 -0.31 -7.27
C LEU A 58 1.97 -0.33 -8.13
N ARG A 59 2.08 -1.26 -9.08
CA ARG A 59 3.21 -1.31 -10.03
C ARG A 59 3.31 -0.05 -10.87
N GLN A 60 2.17 0.45 -11.35
CA GLN A 60 2.11 1.67 -12.14
C GLN A 60 2.48 2.90 -11.29
N ALA A 61 1.96 3.02 -10.08
CA ALA A 61 2.24 4.13 -9.18
C ALA A 61 3.73 4.18 -8.76
N TRP A 62 4.32 3.02 -8.48
CA TRP A 62 5.70 2.87 -8.01
C TRP A 62 6.71 2.61 -9.12
N HIS A 63 6.33 2.78 -10.40
CA HIS A 63 7.26 2.58 -11.50
C HIS A 63 8.50 3.50 -11.35
N PRO A 64 9.75 2.99 -11.51
CA PRO A 64 10.97 3.78 -11.33
C PRO A 64 11.08 4.98 -12.26
N ASP A 65 10.47 4.90 -13.45
CA ASP A 65 10.50 5.98 -14.45
C ASP A 65 9.50 7.11 -14.15
N HIS A 66 8.57 6.91 -13.22
CA HIS A 66 7.62 7.94 -12.81
C HIS A 66 8.16 8.85 -11.69
N GLY A 67 9.39 8.61 -11.22
CA GLY A 67 10.04 9.40 -10.17
C GLY A 67 11.14 10.30 -10.70
N SER A 68 11.55 11.26 -9.88
CA SER A 68 12.80 11.98 -10.09
C SER A 68 14.01 11.03 -9.96
N PRO A 69 15.18 11.38 -10.54
CA PRO A 69 16.36 10.51 -10.49
C PRO A 69 16.77 10.06 -9.07
N GLY A 70 16.59 10.92 -8.06
CA GLY A 70 16.88 10.59 -6.66
C GLY A 70 15.90 9.59 -6.03
N GLU A 71 14.68 9.46 -6.56
CA GLU A 71 13.66 8.53 -6.07
C GLU A 71 13.72 7.17 -6.75
N ARG A 72 14.44 7.06 -7.88
CA ARG A 72 14.54 5.83 -8.67
C ARG A 72 14.95 4.61 -7.82
N PRO A 73 15.94 4.69 -6.90
CA PRO A 73 16.31 3.55 -6.07
C PRO A 73 15.16 3.10 -5.15
N LEU A 74 14.51 4.04 -4.47
CA LEU A 74 13.39 3.77 -3.57
C LEU A 74 12.21 3.12 -4.32
N ARG A 75 11.87 3.66 -5.49
CA ARG A 75 10.80 3.13 -6.34
C ARG A 75 11.13 1.73 -6.85
N THR A 76 12.37 1.49 -7.25
CA THR A 76 12.85 0.18 -7.71
C THR A 76 12.69 -0.86 -6.61
N MET A 77 13.14 -0.53 -5.40
CA MET A 77 13.00 -1.38 -4.23
C MET A 77 11.54 -1.65 -3.88
N LYS A 78 10.69 -0.61 -3.89
CA LYS A 78 9.26 -0.77 -3.62
C LYS A 78 8.57 -1.67 -4.65
N LEU A 79 8.94 -1.54 -5.92
CA LEU A 79 8.45 -2.40 -7.00
C LEU A 79 8.90 -3.86 -6.82
N GLN A 80 10.13 -4.10 -6.37
CA GLN A 80 10.61 -5.44 -6.02
C GLN A 80 9.80 -6.07 -4.89
N GLN A 81 9.46 -5.30 -3.85
CA GLN A 81 8.59 -5.77 -2.76
C GLN A 81 7.19 -6.14 -3.26
N ILE A 82 6.58 -5.28 -4.10
CA ILE A 82 5.26 -5.54 -4.69
C ILE A 82 5.27 -6.82 -5.52
N ASN A 83 6.33 -7.04 -6.31
CA ASN A 83 6.47 -8.26 -7.11
C ASN A 83 6.65 -9.51 -6.25
N ALA A 84 7.51 -9.45 -5.23
CA ALA A 84 7.71 -10.57 -4.30
C ALA A 84 6.43 -10.91 -3.52
N ALA A 85 5.70 -9.89 -3.03
CA ALA A 85 4.42 -10.07 -2.36
C ALA A 85 3.38 -10.74 -3.27
N TRP A 86 3.32 -10.31 -4.53
CA TRP A 86 2.42 -10.90 -5.52
C TRP A 86 2.77 -12.37 -5.80
N ASP A 87 4.05 -12.72 -5.88
CA ASP A 87 4.48 -14.10 -6.09
C ASP A 87 4.07 -14.99 -4.90
N ILE A 88 4.26 -14.52 -3.66
CA ILE A 88 3.83 -15.23 -2.45
C ILE A 88 2.31 -15.39 -2.41
N ALA A 89 1.55 -14.34 -2.70
CA ALA A 89 0.09 -14.38 -2.70
C ALA A 89 -0.49 -15.35 -3.75
N ASN A 90 0.27 -15.69 -4.80
CA ASN A 90 -0.11 -16.70 -5.79
C ASN A 90 0.54 -18.08 -5.55
N GLY A 91 1.27 -18.28 -4.46
CA GLY A 91 1.96 -19.53 -4.17
C GLY A 91 3.12 -19.84 -5.14
N LYS A 92 3.63 -18.84 -5.88
CA LYS A 92 4.79 -18.99 -6.77
C LYS A 92 6.12 -18.97 -6.02
N ARG A 93 6.12 -18.52 -4.76
CA ARG A 93 7.22 -18.64 -3.82
C ARG A 93 6.73 -19.35 -2.55
N PRO A 94 7.55 -20.22 -1.93
CA PRO A 94 7.22 -20.74 -0.62
C PRO A 94 7.15 -19.56 0.35
N ALA A 95 6.01 -19.44 1.05
CA ALA A 95 5.93 -18.61 2.23
C ALA A 95 6.68 -19.35 3.35
N GLU A 96 7.68 -18.71 3.95
CA GLU A 96 8.41 -19.25 5.11
C GLU A 96 7.62 -19.03 6.41
#